data_AF-A0A0Q4C6J8-F1
#
_entry.id   AF-A0A0Q4C6J8-F1
#
_cell.length_a   1.000
_cell.length_b   1.000
_cell.length_c   1.000
_cell.angle_alpha   90.00
_cell.angle_beta   90.00
_cell.angle_gamma   90.00
#
_symmetry.space_group_name_H-M   'P 1'
#
loop_
_entity.id
_entity.type
_entity.pdbx_description
1 polymer ?
#
loop_
_entity_poly.entity_id
_entity_poly.type
_entity_poly.pdbx_seq_one_letter_code
_entity_poly.pdbx_strand_id
1 'polypeptide(L)'
;MDDDKNDALGWANYSPAAHPAEAQRVAELVPDASRAAAYLAFGLRPMGAMDRDPYGQPMGQMKPWAPEPGDFSSEPVLVDTMTGWRFRVDTGGTTLRLDLQGTDNFIEAQELLARAEQKKSAFAFKSRRIPSVHELAPTDGSDFAFPVVRPIELHADTREELERHVYDLGELFCGQLPVKRLWFRGQRQEYLLPRDAWISHQLYGRSLPSLTPSLERYAKQNPERMNYGFAIAGPNHQWNKPFIIWLMRQNKHWFDHDARFLPLIERVLADGEDAHFAELLMKIQMSPLQIGEPPHLDWPEEADDLRQWFFSFMKKRPFAITLQQYGYYTSLLDLTEDLDVALYFTQASMDEHQLMRCAPPKPGRVIYVFAESRGGFYHHGNELFWGSDGWLRELPPRLSLQKAGFIQGATNRTQNFYGIMIVAQITLGPNEPLTNLVDTDLFPPESDDLLYATLRASRPVLEGLY
;
A
#
# COMPACT_ATOMS: atom_id res chain seq x y z
N MET A 1 10.98 -8.56 -12.67
CA MET A 1 11.79 -9.67 -12.15
C MET A 1 12.18 -9.41 -10.68
N ASP A 2 11.20 -8.96 -9.88
CA ASP A 2 11.29 -8.84 -8.41
C ASP A 2 9.87 -8.95 -7.78
N ASP A 3 8.99 -9.70 -8.47
CA ASP A 3 7.54 -9.72 -8.25
C ASP A 3 7.07 -10.72 -7.19
N ASP A 4 8.01 -11.44 -6.56
CA ASP A 4 7.75 -12.57 -5.66
C ASP A 4 8.07 -12.27 -4.19
N LYS A 5 8.52 -11.05 -3.87
CA LYS A 5 8.86 -10.65 -2.50
C LYS A 5 7.57 -10.39 -1.70
N ASN A 6 7.55 -10.89 -0.46
CA ASN A 6 6.44 -10.63 0.47
C ASN A 6 6.35 -9.11 0.69
N ASP A 7 5.14 -8.54 0.63
CA ASP A 7 4.92 -7.10 0.80
C ASP A 7 5.39 -6.61 2.19
N ALA A 8 5.39 -7.51 3.18
CA ALA A 8 5.94 -7.29 4.51
C ALA A 8 7.48 -7.15 4.56
N LEU A 9 8.21 -7.63 3.56
CA LEU A 9 9.68 -7.63 3.58
C LEU A 9 10.26 -6.21 3.59
N GLY A 10 9.65 -5.28 2.84
CA GLY A 10 10.04 -3.86 2.84
C GLY A 10 9.82 -3.16 4.19
N TRP A 11 9.21 -3.85 5.15
CA TRP A 11 8.91 -3.36 6.50
C TRP A 11 9.68 -4.09 7.60
N ALA A 12 10.39 -5.17 7.26
CA ALA A 12 11.15 -6.00 8.19
C ALA A 12 12.34 -5.28 8.87
N ASN A 13 12.60 -4.00 8.59
CA ASN A 13 13.58 -3.18 9.32
C ASN A 13 12.99 -1.82 9.70
N TYR A 14 11.70 -1.78 10.01
CA TYR A 14 11.09 -0.55 10.47
C TYR A 14 11.66 -0.15 11.84
N SER A 15 12.10 1.11 11.95
CA SER A 15 12.48 1.74 13.21
C SER A 15 11.82 3.12 13.31
N PRO A 16 11.04 3.40 14.38
CA PRO A 16 10.43 4.71 14.57
C PRO A 16 11.46 5.78 14.96
N ALA A 17 12.57 5.38 15.58
CA ALA A 17 13.61 6.27 16.08
C ALA A 17 14.87 6.22 15.22
N ALA A 18 15.64 7.30 15.23
CA ALA A 18 16.93 7.36 14.56
C ALA A 18 17.92 6.45 15.29
N HIS A 19 18.69 5.68 14.55
CA HIS A 19 19.84 4.97 15.12
C HIS A 19 20.93 6.00 15.51
N PRO A 20 21.75 5.75 16.56
CA PRO A 20 22.85 6.65 16.91
C PRO A 20 23.82 6.96 15.75
N ALA A 21 24.06 5.99 14.87
CA ALA A 21 24.88 6.19 13.67
C ALA A 21 24.20 7.16 12.66
N GLU A 22 22.87 7.07 12.50
CA GLU A 22 22.11 8.03 11.70
C GLU A 22 22.21 9.43 12.31
N ALA A 23 22.07 9.54 13.64
CA ALA A 23 22.16 10.82 14.34
C ALA A 23 23.54 11.48 14.22
N GLN A 24 24.62 10.69 14.36
CA GLN A 24 25.98 11.15 14.13
C GLN A 24 26.15 11.69 12.70
N ARG A 25 25.69 10.93 11.70
CA ARG A 25 25.81 11.35 10.30
C ARG A 25 25.01 12.61 10.00
N VAL A 26 23.82 12.78 10.56
CA VAL A 26 23.07 14.05 10.41
C VAL A 26 23.80 15.21 11.07
N ALA A 27 24.43 15.02 12.23
CA ALA A 27 25.22 16.07 12.89
C ALA A 27 26.47 16.48 12.08
N GLU A 28 27.06 15.56 11.31
CA GLU A 28 28.14 15.89 10.37
C GLU A 28 27.64 16.74 9.19
N LEU A 29 26.43 16.46 8.70
CA LEU A 29 25.83 17.19 7.57
C LEU A 29 25.20 18.52 8.01
N VAL A 30 24.68 18.60 9.23
CA VAL A 30 23.95 19.75 9.80
C VAL A 30 24.61 20.12 11.13
N PRO A 31 25.61 21.03 11.14
CA PRO A 31 26.39 21.35 12.34
C PRO A 31 25.57 22.00 13.47
N ASP A 32 24.44 22.62 13.15
CA ASP A 32 23.49 23.16 14.13
C ASP A 32 22.76 22.00 14.82
N ALA A 33 23.16 21.71 16.06
CA ALA A 33 22.66 20.58 16.83
C ALA A 33 21.13 20.61 17.05
N SER A 34 20.55 21.81 17.26
CA SER A 34 19.10 21.96 17.43
C SER A 34 18.36 21.61 16.14
N ARG A 35 18.93 22.02 15.00
CA ARG A 35 18.37 21.72 13.67
C ARG A 35 18.51 20.26 13.30
N ALA A 36 19.69 19.67 13.53
CA ALA A 36 19.92 18.24 13.33
C ALA A 36 18.90 17.41 14.13
N ALA A 37 18.68 17.75 15.41
CA ALA A 37 17.68 17.11 16.24
C ALA A 37 16.26 17.29 15.70
N ALA A 38 15.89 18.50 15.26
CA ALA A 38 14.58 18.78 14.68
C ALA A 38 14.34 17.99 13.38
N TYR A 39 15.35 17.88 12.51
CA TYR A 39 15.28 17.08 11.28
C TYR A 39 15.12 15.58 11.56
N LEU A 40 15.88 15.04 12.53
CA LEU A 40 15.74 13.65 12.95
C LEU A 40 14.37 13.36 13.57
N ALA A 41 13.85 14.28 14.39
CA ALA A 41 12.53 14.19 15.00
C ALA A 41 11.41 14.31 13.96
N PHE A 42 11.61 15.14 12.94
CA PHE A 42 10.72 15.19 11.78
C PHE A 42 10.73 13.84 11.06
N GLY A 43 11.89 13.21 10.88
CA GLY A 43 12.08 11.92 10.21
C GLY A 43 12.96 12.00 8.96
N LEU A 44 13.77 13.06 8.85
CA LEU A 44 14.87 13.12 7.89
C LEU A 44 16.02 12.24 8.41
N ARG A 45 16.47 11.32 7.55
CA ARG A 45 17.55 10.35 7.83
C ARG A 45 18.67 10.52 6.80
N PRO A 46 19.93 10.22 7.11
CA PRO A 46 20.97 10.23 6.09
C PRO A 46 20.68 9.15 5.05
N MET A 47 20.92 9.45 3.77
CA MET A 47 20.72 8.47 2.71
C MET A 47 21.62 7.25 2.91
N GLY A 48 21.04 6.06 2.94
CA GLY A 48 21.74 4.79 3.09
C GLY A 48 21.32 3.74 2.06
N ALA A 49 21.84 2.52 2.22
CA ALA A 49 21.54 1.40 1.33
C ALA A 49 20.03 1.10 1.21
N MET A 50 19.30 1.20 2.33
CA MET A 50 17.86 0.93 2.39
C MET A 50 17.00 1.94 1.61
N ASP A 51 17.51 3.14 1.32
CA ASP A 51 16.80 4.14 0.51
C ASP A 51 16.98 3.90 -1.00
N ARG A 52 17.95 3.05 -1.37
CA ARG A 52 18.22 2.61 -2.75
C ARG A 52 17.57 1.26 -3.04
N ASP A 53 17.59 0.35 -2.07
CA ASP A 53 16.92 -0.95 -2.14
C ASP A 53 16.27 -1.28 -0.78
N PRO A 54 14.99 -0.92 -0.58
CA PRO A 54 14.29 -1.19 0.68
C PRO A 54 14.02 -2.68 0.91
N TYR A 55 14.22 -3.53 -0.12
CA TYR A 55 14.08 -4.98 -0.03
C TYR A 55 15.42 -5.70 0.17
N GLY A 56 16.54 -5.01 -0.03
CA GLY A 56 17.91 -5.52 0.07
C GLY A 56 18.42 -5.70 1.50
N GLN A 57 17.55 -6.10 2.42
CA GLN A 57 17.89 -6.28 3.82
C GLN A 57 18.85 -7.49 4.01
N PRO A 58 19.82 -7.43 4.95
CA PRO A 58 20.68 -8.57 5.24
C PRO A 58 19.86 -9.80 5.66
N MET A 59 19.92 -10.88 4.88
CA MET A 59 19.18 -12.11 5.16
C MET A 59 19.65 -12.76 6.46
N GLY A 60 18.73 -13.38 7.20
CA GLY A 60 19.02 -14.20 8.39
C GLY A 60 19.07 -13.44 9.71
N GLN A 61 18.88 -12.11 9.72
CA GLN A 61 18.73 -11.36 10.96
C GLN A 61 17.31 -11.49 11.51
N MET A 62 17.18 -12.18 12.66
CA MET A 62 15.93 -12.29 13.43
C MET A 62 15.68 -11.07 14.34
N LYS A 63 16.40 -9.97 14.09
CA LYS A 63 16.28 -8.68 14.78
C LYS A 63 16.31 -7.57 13.74
N PRO A 64 15.73 -6.39 14.02
CA PRO A 64 15.89 -5.23 13.16
C PRO A 64 17.36 -4.93 12.93
N TRP A 65 17.73 -4.70 11.68
CA TRP A 65 19.06 -4.28 11.26
C TRP A 65 19.43 -2.93 11.87
N ALA A 66 20.64 -2.87 12.43
CA ALA A 66 21.21 -1.65 12.99
C ALA A 66 22.19 -1.05 11.97
N PRO A 67 21.94 0.17 11.46
CA PRO A 67 22.84 0.78 10.49
C PRO A 67 24.16 1.21 11.13
N GLU A 68 25.25 0.96 10.44
CA GLU A 68 26.61 1.36 10.77
C GLU A 68 27.05 2.58 9.93
N PRO A 69 28.08 3.34 10.36
CA PRO A 69 28.56 4.50 9.60
C PRO A 69 28.92 4.22 8.13
N GLY A 70 29.38 2.99 7.84
CA GLY A 70 29.74 2.56 6.48
C GLY A 70 28.54 2.33 5.55
N ASP A 71 27.32 2.25 6.09
CA ASP A 71 26.10 1.98 5.31
C ASP A 71 25.49 3.25 4.70
N PHE A 72 25.99 4.43 5.09
CA PHE A 72 25.50 5.71 4.62
C PHE A 72 26.25 6.18 3.37
N SER A 73 25.53 6.85 2.48
CA SER A 73 26.14 7.53 1.35
C SER A 73 27.07 8.66 1.80
N SER A 74 28.18 8.83 1.08
CA SER A 74 29.05 10.00 1.24
C SER A 74 28.39 11.28 0.74
N GLU A 75 27.33 11.18 -0.06
CA GLU A 75 26.57 12.33 -0.53
C GLU A 75 25.90 13.08 0.64
N PRO A 76 25.88 14.43 0.60
CA PRO A 76 25.22 15.23 1.62
C PRO A 76 23.71 15.23 1.39
N VAL A 77 23.05 14.10 1.59
CA VAL A 77 21.61 13.92 1.32
C VAL A 77 20.90 13.37 2.55
N LEU A 78 19.80 14.03 2.90
CA LEU A 78 18.82 13.55 3.85
C LEU A 78 17.58 13.03 3.11
N VAL A 79 16.98 11.95 3.60
CA VAL A 79 15.78 11.33 3.06
C VAL A 79 14.67 11.43 4.09
N ASP A 80 13.51 11.94 3.71
CA ASP A 80 12.32 11.87 4.56
C ASP A 80 11.73 10.46 4.49
N THR A 81 11.80 9.71 5.59
CA THR A 81 11.32 8.32 5.64
C THR A 81 9.81 8.16 5.43
N MET A 82 9.02 9.24 5.52
CA MET A 82 7.59 9.18 5.22
C MET A 82 7.33 9.34 3.72
N THR A 83 8.02 10.22 3.03
CA THR A 83 7.70 10.52 1.62
C THR A 83 8.68 9.85 0.65
N GLY A 84 9.85 9.43 1.13
CA GLY A 84 10.98 9.03 0.30
C GLY A 84 11.72 10.20 -0.36
N TRP A 85 11.31 11.46 -0.10
CA TRP A 85 11.92 12.61 -0.75
C TRP A 85 13.34 12.81 -0.27
N ARG A 86 14.23 13.02 -1.22
CA ARG A 86 15.64 13.28 -0.97
C ARG A 86 15.88 14.79 -0.94
N PHE A 87 16.65 15.24 0.02
CA PHE A 87 17.01 16.64 0.22
C PHE A 87 18.51 16.76 0.34
N ARG A 88 19.14 17.42 -0.63
CA ARG A 88 20.56 17.72 -0.62
C ARG A 88 20.83 18.84 0.37
N VAL A 89 21.76 18.59 1.27
CA VAL A 89 22.28 19.54 2.24
C VAL A 89 23.40 20.33 1.59
N ASP A 90 23.43 21.64 1.79
CA ASP A 90 24.53 22.48 1.31
C ASP A 90 25.81 22.32 2.15
N THR A 91 26.91 22.88 1.66
CA THR A 91 28.24 22.79 2.31
C THR A 91 28.26 23.38 3.72
N GLY A 92 27.33 24.28 4.05
CA GLY A 92 27.20 24.89 5.37
C GLY A 92 26.29 24.13 6.33
N GLY A 93 25.57 23.10 5.86
CA GLY A 93 24.56 22.42 6.66
C GLY A 93 23.37 23.30 7.03
N THR A 94 23.19 24.42 6.33
CA THR A 94 22.17 25.41 6.68
C THR A 94 20.93 25.27 5.82
N THR A 95 21.04 24.71 4.61
CA THR A 95 19.91 24.59 3.70
C THR A 95 19.68 23.20 3.15
N LEU A 96 18.39 22.89 2.93
CA LEU A 96 17.93 21.67 2.27
C LEU A 96 17.35 22.02 0.90
N ARG A 97 17.82 21.35 -0.15
CA ARG A 97 17.32 21.49 -1.53
C ARG A 97 16.73 20.15 -1.98
N LEU A 98 15.51 20.16 -2.49
CA LEU A 98 14.87 18.95 -3.01
C LEU A 98 15.70 18.34 -4.15
N ASP A 99 16.07 17.07 -4.02
CA ASP A 99 16.82 16.29 -5.00
C ASP A 99 15.88 15.36 -5.77
N LEU A 100 15.41 15.85 -6.92
CA LEU A 100 14.46 15.13 -7.76
C LEU A 100 15.08 13.98 -8.52
N GLN A 101 16.36 14.07 -8.88
CA GLN A 101 17.03 13.04 -9.68
C GLN A 101 17.20 11.74 -8.88
N GLY A 102 17.30 11.83 -7.56
CA GLY A 102 17.33 10.67 -6.69
C GLY A 102 15.96 10.18 -6.21
N THR A 103 14.87 10.93 -6.38
CA THR A 103 13.58 10.53 -5.82
C THR A 103 12.80 9.68 -6.83
N ASP A 104 13.12 8.37 -6.89
CA ASP A 104 12.73 7.45 -7.97
C ASP A 104 11.21 7.25 -8.19
N ASN A 105 10.33 7.79 -7.33
CA ASN A 105 8.87 7.62 -7.46
C ASN A 105 8.08 8.94 -7.37
N PHE A 106 8.74 10.09 -7.17
CA PHE A 106 8.09 11.40 -7.10
C PHE A 106 7.66 11.93 -8.48
N ILE A 107 8.37 11.49 -9.53
CA ILE A 107 8.21 12.05 -10.86
C ILE A 107 6.77 11.90 -11.33
N GLU A 108 6.08 10.80 -11.03
CA GLU A 108 4.83 10.50 -11.72
C GLU A 108 3.69 11.51 -11.44
N ALA A 109 3.22 11.65 -10.20
CA ALA A 109 2.10 12.56 -9.90
C ALA A 109 2.48 14.03 -10.09
N GLN A 110 3.72 14.41 -9.76
CA GLN A 110 4.16 15.80 -9.86
C GLN A 110 4.46 16.21 -11.30
N GLU A 111 4.99 15.30 -12.12
CA GLU A 111 5.11 15.52 -13.56
C GLU A 111 3.72 15.60 -14.21
N LEU A 112 2.78 14.75 -13.82
CA LEU A 112 1.40 14.83 -14.30
C LEU A 112 0.77 16.18 -13.94
N LEU A 113 0.90 16.64 -12.69
CA LEU A 113 0.39 17.93 -12.25
C LEU A 113 1.05 19.11 -12.96
N ALA A 114 2.38 19.08 -13.15
CA ALA A 114 3.10 20.11 -13.89
C ALA A 114 2.71 20.13 -15.37
N ARG A 115 2.51 18.97 -15.99
CA ARG A 115 1.98 18.87 -17.36
C ARG A 115 0.54 19.37 -17.45
N ALA A 116 -0.28 19.07 -16.46
CA ALA A 116 -1.67 19.52 -16.37
C ALA A 116 -1.77 21.06 -16.22
N GLU A 117 -0.92 21.67 -15.40
CA GLU A 117 -0.82 23.14 -15.24
C GLU A 117 -0.52 23.84 -16.57
N GLN A 118 0.26 23.20 -17.45
CA GLN A 118 0.59 23.73 -18.78
C GLN A 118 -0.56 23.59 -19.81
N LYS A 119 -1.59 22.80 -19.51
CA LYS A 119 -2.77 22.68 -20.37
C LYS A 119 -3.76 23.79 -20.06
N LYS A 120 -4.50 24.24 -21.09
CA LYS A 120 -5.67 25.09 -20.87
C LYS A 120 -6.77 24.24 -20.23
N SER A 121 -6.92 24.33 -18.92
CA SER A 121 -7.92 23.58 -18.16
C SER A 121 -8.80 24.51 -17.33
N ALA A 122 -9.91 23.97 -16.81
CA ALA A 122 -10.82 24.69 -15.92
C ALA A 122 -10.28 24.86 -14.48
N PHE A 123 -9.15 24.21 -14.15
CA PHE A 123 -8.62 24.15 -12.80
C PHE A 123 -7.59 25.25 -12.53
N ALA A 124 -7.67 25.84 -11.35
CA ALA A 124 -6.65 26.73 -10.83
C ALA A 124 -5.56 25.92 -10.12
N PHE A 125 -4.36 25.90 -10.69
CA PHE A 125 -3.20 25.25 -10.06
C PHE A 125 -2.52 26.18 -9.07
N LYS A 126 -2.08 25.61 -7.95
CA LYS A 126 -1.22 26.28 -6.97
C LYS A 126 0.17 25.66 -7.08
N SER A 127 1.12 26.38 -7.65
CA SER A 127 2.52 25.96 -7.73
C SER A 127 3.37 26.73 -6.71
N ARG A 128 4.31 26.02 -6.07
CA ARG A 128 5.31 26.61 -5.18
C ARG A 128 6.68 26.20 -5.70
N ARG A 129 7.54 27.19 -5.94
CA ARG A 129 8.98 26.92 -5.96
C ARG A 129 9.38 26.65 -4.52
N ILE A 130 9.80 25.44 -4.21
CA ILE A 130 10.38 25.14 -2.90
C ILE A 130 11.78 25.73 -2.94
N PRO A 131 12.03 26.91 -2.32
CA PRO A 131 13.39 27.38 -2.17
C PRO A 131 14.07 26.49 -1.14
N SER A 132 15.39 26.54 -1.12
CA SER A 132 16.19 26.06 -0.01
C SER A 132 15.50 26.38 1.34
N VAL A 133 15.26 25.38 2.18
CA VAL A 133 14.30 25.46 3.31
C VAL A 133 14.67 26.47 4.42
N HIS A 134 15.82 27.16 4.33
CA HIS A 134 16.17 28.31 5.16
C HIS A 134 16.82 29.44 4.33
N GLU A 135 16.71 30.67 4.83
CA GLU A 135 16.80 31.96 4.11
C GLU A 135 17.88 32.11 3.03
N LEU A 136 17.43 32.80 1.97
CA LEU A 136 18.17 33.21 0.78
C LEU A 136 19.56 33.79 1.11
N ALA A 137 20.61 33.08 0.72
CA ALA A 137 21.69 33.75 0.01
C ALA A 137 21.26 33.81 -1.48
N PRO A 138 21.32 34.98 -2.15
CA PRO A 138 21.08 35.05 -3.57
C PRO A 138 22.12 34.15 -4.26
N THR A 139 21.66 33.12 -4.96
CA THR A 139 22.54 32.37 -5.84
C THR A 139 22.40 32.93 -7.24
N ASP A 140 23.54 33.22 -7.83
CA ASP A 140 23.67 33.85 -9.13
C ASP A 140 23.07 32.93 -10.21
N GLY A 141 21.82 33.19 -10.58
CA GLY A 141 21.29 33.00 -11.93
C GLY A 141 21.13 31.58 -12.48
N SER A 142 21.46 30.51 -11.76
CA SER A 142 21.26 29.13 -12.22
C SER A 142 20.40 28.28 -11.27
N ASP A 143 19.23 28.80 -10.89
CA ASP A 143 18.25 28.09 -10.08
C ASP A 143 17.30 27.26 -10.95
N PHE A 144 17.59 25.96 -11.11
CA PHE A 144 16.57 24.97 -11.47
C PHE A 144 15.69 24.69 -10.25
N ALA A 145 14.89 25.68 -9.82
CA ALA A 145 13.83 25.48 -8.85
C ALA A 145 12.67 24.77 -9.55
N PHE A 146 12.54 23.46 -9.35
CA PHE A 146 11.39 22.72 -9.88
C PHE A 146 10.12 23.19 -9.14
N PRO A 147 9.08 23.66 -9.86
CA PRO A 147 7.82 24.00 -9.22
C PRO A 147 7.16 22.72 -8.72
N VAL A 148 6.97 22.62 -7.40
CA VAL A 148 6.09 21.60 -6.84
C VAL A 148 4.66 22.10 -7.00
N VAL A 149 3.89 21.35 -7.79
CA VAL A 149 2.50 21.67 -8.08
C VAL A 149 1.65 20.94 -7.07
N ARG A 150 0.81 21.67 -6.34
CA ARG A 150 -0.08 21.05 -5.36
C ARG A 150 -1.16 20.24 -6.07
N PRO A 151 -1.69 19.17 -5.43
CA PRO A 151 -2.89 18.52 -5.93
C PRO A 151 -4.01 19.54 -6.09
N ILE A 152 -4.87 19.30 -7.08
CA ILE A 152 -6.03 20.13 -7.35
C ILE A 152 -6.98 20.02 -6.15
N GLU A 153 -7.28 21.14 -5.50
CA GLU A 153 -8.18 21.20 -4.34
C GLU A 153 -9.58 21.59 -4.80
N LEU A 154 -10.54 20.70 -4.64
CA LEU A 154 -11.93 20.87 -5.05
C LEU A 154 -12.86 20.72 -3.83
N HIS A 155 -14.07 21.26 -3.98
CA HIS A 155 -15.15 21.13 -3.00
C HIS A 155 -16.44 20.75 -3.71
N ALA A 156 -17.18 19.79 -3.15
CA ALA A 156 -18.47 19.34 -3.67
C ALA A 156 -19.52 19.31 -2.55
N ASP A 157 -20.56 20.12 -2.68
CA ASP A 157 -21.69 20.13 -1.75
C ASP A 157 -22.81 19.17 -2.19
N THR A 158 -22.89 18.80 -3.47
CA THR A 158 -23.89 17.85 -4.00
C THR A 158 -23.25 16.73 -4.81
N ARG A 159 -24.06 15.72 -5.14
CA ARG A 159 -23.63 14.59 -5.99
C ARG A 159 -23.31 15.04 -7.41
N GLU A 160 -24.12 15.92 -7.98
CA GLU A 160 -23.91 16.46 -9.32
C GLU A 160 -22.61 17.26 -9.42
N GLU A 161 -22.26 18.01 -8.37
CA GLU A 161 -20.98 18.71 -8.31
C GLU A 161 -19.79 17.76 -8.25
N LEU A 162 -19.88 16.72 -7.42
CA LEU A 162 -18.84 15.69 -7.32
C LEU A 162 -18.64 14.97 -8.66
N GLU A 163 -19.72 14.54 -9.31
CA GLU A 163 -19.68 13.87 -10.61
C GLU A 163 -19.09 14.78 -11.70
N ARG A 164 -19.46 16.06 -11.70
CA ARG A 164 -18.88 17.06 -12.61
C ARG A 164 -17.37 17.24 -12.38
N HIS A 165 -16.93 17.35 -11.13
CA HIS A 165 -15.49 17.47 -10.81
C HIS A 165 -14.72 16.24 -11.29
N VAL A 166 -15.26 15.04 -11.08
CA VAL A 166 -14.62 13.79 -11.53
C VAL A 166 -14.58 13.72 -13.05
N TYR A 167 -15.64 14.14 -13.74
CA TYR A 167 -15.67 14.24 -15.20
C TYR A 167 -14.59 15.20 -15.71
N ASP A 168 -14.50 16.41 -15.15
CA ASP A 168 -13.51 17.43 -15.56
C ASP A 168 -12.07 16.95 -15.30
N LEU A 169 -11.83 16.25 -14.19
CA LEU A 169 -10.55 15.60 -13.92
C LEU A 169 -10.25 14.50 -14.94
N GLY A 170 -11.24 13.71 -15.34
CA GLY A 170 -11.13 12.69 -16.38
C GLY A 170 -10.75 13.29 -17.73
N GLU A 171 -11.42 14.36 -18.14
CA GLU A 171 -11.11 15.10 -19.38
C GLU A 171 -9.69 15.66 -19.37
N LEU A 172 -9.23 16.19 -18.23
CA LEU A 172 -7.87 16.71 -18.09
C LEU A 172 -6.82 15.59 -18.12
N PHE A 173 -6.92 14.61 -17.25
CA PHE A 173 -5.88 13.59 -17.08
C PHE A 173 -5.98 12.49 -18.14
N CYS A 174 -7.13 11.85 -18.30
CA CYS A 174 -7.29 10.75 -19.24
C CYS A 174 -7.43 11.25 -20.69
N GLY A 175 -8.05 12.42 -20.90
CA GLY A 175 -8.26 12.99 -22.23
C GLY A 175 -7.05 13.71 -22.83
N GLN A 176 -6.22 14.37 -22.00
CA GLN A 176 -5.14 15.25 -22.48
C GLN A 176 -3.73 14.80 -22.06
N LEU A 177 -3.60 13.86 -21.12
CA LEU A 177 -2.34 13.35 -20.60
C LEU A 177 -2.28 11.81 -20.77
N PRO A 178 -1.09 11.18 -20.67
CA PRO A 178 -0.95 9.73 -20.85
C PRO A 178 -1.39 8.95 -19.59
N VAL A 179 -2.60 9.23 -19.10
CA VAL A 179 -3.22 8.57 -17.94
C VAL A 179 -4.25 7.57 -18.45
N LYS A 180 -4.16 6.31 -17.98
CA LYS A 180 -5.05 5.23 -18.39
C LYS A 180 -6.43 5.37 -17.74
N ARG A 181 -6.46 5.71 -16.44
CA ARG A 181 -7.68 5.90 -15.64
C ARG A 181 -7.41 6.70 -14.37
N LEU A 182 -8.50 7.15 -13.75
CA LEU A 182 -8.49 7.71 -12.40
C LEU A 182 -8.86 6.64 -11.38
N TRP A 183 -8.22 6.74 -10.22
CA TRP A 183 -8.51 5.93 -9.05
C TRP A 183 -8.95 6.82 -7.89
N PHE A 184 -9.80 6.29 -7.03
CA PHE A 184 -10.40 7.02 -5.92
C PHE A 184 -10.13 6.33 -4.59
N ARG A 185 -10.00 7.14 -3.54
CA ARG A 185 -10.00 6.69 -2.15
C ARG A 185 -10.82 7.64 -1.29
N GLY A 186 -11.90 7.15 -0.72
CA GLY A 186 -12.68 7.90 0.28
C GLY A 186 -12.09 7.80 1.68
N GLN A 187 -12.15 8.91 2.42
CA GLN A 187 -11.93 8.93 3.86
C GLN A 187 -13.04 9.70 4.58
N ARG A 188 -13.38 9.25 5.78
CA ARG A 188 -14.41 9.87 6.63
C ARG A 188 -14.07 11.27 7.10
N GLN A 189 -12.78 11.54 7.19
CA GLN A 189 -12.21 12.83 7.49
C GLN A 189 -10.82 12.93 6.88
N GLU A 190 -10.32 14.14 6.70
CA GLU A 190 -8.90 14.37 6.44
C GLU A 190 -8.07 13.96 7.66
N TYR A 191 -7.22 12.95 7.49
CA TYR A 191 -6.18 12.62 8.47
C TYR A 191 -4.87 13.24 8.01
N LEU A 192 -4.13 13.88 8.92
CA LEU A 192 -2.84 14.49 8.63
C LEU A 192 -1.72 13.73 9.32
N LEU A 193 -0.53 13.71 8.71
CA LEU A 193 0.65 13.14 9.36
C LEU A 193 0.98 13.91 10.66
N PRO A 194 1.20 13.22 11.79
CA PRO A 194 1.51 13.86 13.07
C PRO A 194 2.98 14.27 13.13
N ARG A 195 3.34 15.34 12.41
CA ARG A 195 4.71 15.85 12.28
C ARG A 195 4.73 17.36 12.49
N ASP A 196 5.94 17.91 12.62
CA ASP A 196 6.11 19.35 12.78
C ASP A 196 5.49 20.11 11.59
N ALA A 197 4.46 20.91 11.88
CA ALA A 197 3.69 21.61 10.86
C ALA A 197 4.52 22.67 10.12
N TRP A 198 5.48 23.30 10.81
CA TRP A 198 6.33 24.32 10.21
C TRP A 198 7.31 23.68 9.22
N ILE A 199 8.04 22.64 9.63
CA ILE A 199 8.95 21.89 8.73
C ILE A 199 8.16 21.31 7.56
N SER A 200 6.97 20.72 7.81
CA SER A 200 6.11 20.21 6.74
C SER A 200 5.72 21.31 5.76
N HIS A 201 5.32 22.48 6.25
CA HIS A 201 4.97 23.61 5.39
C HIS A 201 6.18 24.11 4.58
N GLN A 202 7.39 24.12 5.15
CA GLN A 202 8.57 24.53 4.41
C GLN A 202 8.94 23.54 3.30
N LEU A 203 8.94 22.24 3.61
CA LEU A 203 9.33 21.19 2.67
C LEU A 203 8.25 20.90 1.61
N TYR A 204 6.98 20.96 1.98
CA TYR A 204 5.87 20.48 1.15
C TYR A 204 4.82 21.55 0.83
N GLY A 205 4.91 22.73 1.43
CA GLY A 205 3.89 23.78 1.29
C GLY A 205 2.62 23.56 2.09
N ARG A 206 2.45 22.39 2.71
CA ARG A 206 1.27 22.02 3.50
C ARG A 206 1.60 20.89 4.47
N SER A 207 0.67 20.63 5.38
CA SER A 207 0.61 19.33 6.07
C SER A 207 0.25 18.26 5.04
N LEU A 208 0.90 17.10 5.15
CA LEU A 208 0.64 15.98 4.25
C LEU A 208 -0.53 15.13 4.75
N PRO A 209 -1.42 14.67 3.85
CA PRO A 209 -2.44 13.70 4.20
C PRO A 209 -1.79 12.40 4.65
N SER A 210 -2.40 11.77 5.65
CA SER A 210 -1.99 10.47 6.17
C SER A 210 -2.71 9.37 5.42
N LEU A 211 -2.03 8.85 4.40
CA LEU A 211 -2.40 7.67 3.64
C LEU A 211 -1.46 6.51 3.96
N THR A 212 -1.10 6.32 5.23
CA THR A 212 -0.22 5.20 5.60
C THR A 212 -0.96 3.87 5.55
N PRO A 213 -0.33 2.81 5.04
CA PRO A 213 -0.98 1.50 4.90
C PRO A 213 -1.16 0.81 6.26
N SER A 214 -1.96 -0.26 6.32
CA SER A 214 -2.25 -0.95 7.59
C SER A 214 -1.01 -1.55 8.24
N LEU A 215 -0.06 -2.04 7.44
CA LEU A 215 1.19 -2.59 7.93
C LEU A 215 2.08 -1.54 8.62
N GLU A 216 2.01 -0.28 8.19
CA GLU A 216 2.75 0.82 8.83
C GLU A 216 2.25 1.07 10.26
N ARG A 217 0.92 1.07 10.44
CA ARG A 217 0.30 1.25 11.75
C ARG A 217 0.68 0.12 12.70
N TYR A 218 0.68 -1.11 12.20
CA TYR A 218 1.16 -2.28 12.94
C TYR A 218 2.63 -2.12 13.35
N ALA A 219 3.49 -1.73 12.40
CA ALA A 219 4.91 -1.53 12.62
C ALA A 219 5.20 -0.46 13.68
N LYS A 220 4.44 0.63 13.69
CA LYS A 220 4.50 1.68 14.73
C LYS A 220 4.17 1.18 16.12
N GLN A 221 3.19 0.28 16.23
CA GLN A 221 2.74 -0.28 17.50
C GLN A 221 3.64 -1.42 17.99
N ASN A 222 4.36 -2.10 17.07
CA ASN A 222 5.15 -3.29 17.36
C ASN A 222 6.55 -3.24 16.69
N PRO A 223 7.34 -2.17 16.87
CA PRO A 223 8.60 -2.00 16.14
C PRO A 223 9.62 -3.12 16.39
N GLU A 224 9.62 -3.71 17.58
CA GLU A 224 10.48 -4.84 17.96
C GLU A 224 10.18 -6.13 17.19
N ARG A 225 8.97 -6.25 16.64
CA ARG A 225 8.53 -7.40 15.82
C ARG A 225 8.91 -7.24 14.35
N MET A 226 9.26 -6.03 13.91
CA MET A 226 9.57 -5.75 12.51
C MET A 226 10.98 -6.22 12.19
N ASN A 227 11.11 -7.53 11.91
CA ASN A 227 12.33 -8.24 11.52
C ASN A 227 12.06 -9.18 10.35
N TYR A 228 13.09 -9.83 9.80
CA TYR A 228 12.93 -10.78 8.67
C TYR A 228 11.99 -11.95 9.01
N GLY A 229 11.97 -12.39 10.27
CA GLY A 229 11.06 -13.42 10.77
C GLY A 229 9.59 -13.02 10.66
N PHE A 230 9.24 -11.76 10.87
CA PHE A 230 7.87 -11.27 10.65
C PHE A 230 7.42 -11.44 9.20
N ALA A 231 8.28 -11.16 8.23
CA ALA A 231 7.96 -11.28 6.82
C ALA A 231 7.79 -12.74 6.34
N ILE A 232 8.23 -13.74 7.12
CA ILE A 232 8.18 -15.16 6.71
C ILE A 232 7.24 -15.98 7.61
N ALA A 233 7.29 -15.74 8.90
CA ALA A 233 6.61 -16.51 9.94
C ALA A 233 5.86 -15.60 10.94
N GLY A 234 5.62 -14.33 10.60
CA GLY A 234 4.86 -13.40 11.43
C GLY A 234 3.36 -13.69 11.47
N PRO A 235 2.55 -12.82 12.09
CA PRO A 235 1.09 -12.95 12.18
C PRO A 235 0.41 -13.17 10.81
N ASN A 236 1.01 -12.62 9.75
CA ASN A 236 0.56 -12.79 8.37
C ASN A 236 0.63 -14.25 7.88
N HIS A 237 1.41 -15.12 8.53
CA HIS A 237 1.45 -16.55 8.24
C HIS A 237 0.09 -17.23 8.48
N GLN A 238 -0.65 -16.81 9.51
CA GLN A 238 -1.97 -17.34 9.84
C GLN A 238 -3.03 -17.04 8.76
N TRP A 239 -2.72 -16.10 7.86
CA TRP A 239 -3.57 -15.76 6.72
C TRP A 239 -3.22 -16.56 5.46
N ASN A 240 -1.97 -17.05 5.34
CA ASN A 240 -1.51 -17.86 4.20
C ASN A 240 -2.31 -19.14 4.09
N LYS A 241 -2.42 -19.87 5.21
CA LYS A 241 -3.12 -21.15 5.28
C LYS A 241 -4.57 -21.10 4.81
N PRO A 242 -5.46 -20.26 5.37
CA PRO A 242 -6.85 -20.19 4.92
C PRO A 242 -6.98 -19.67 3.49
N PHE A 243 -6.11 -18.76 3.03
CA PHE A 243 -6.15 -18.32 1.64
C PHE A 243 -5.80 -19.44 0.67
N ILE A 244 -4.75 -20.20 0.96
CA ILE A 244 -4.39 -21.39 0.17
C ILE A 244 -5.52 -22.40 0.17
N ILE A 245 -6.12 -22.66 1.32
CA ILE A 245 -7.27 -23.56 1.42
C ILE A 245 -8.45 -23.03 0.61
N TRP A 246 -8.74 -21.72 0.64
CA TRP A 246 -9.75 -21.11 -0.22
C TRP A 246 -9.43 -21.30 -1.70
N LEU A 247 -8.18 -21.07 -2.14
CA LEU A 247 -7.75 -21.32 -3.52
C LEU A 247 -7.99 -22.77 -3.95
N MET A 248 -7.71 -23.73 -3.06
CA MET A 248 -8.02 -25.15 -3.31
C MET A 248 -9.53 -25.36 -3.42
N ARG A 249 -10.34 -24.78 -2.54
CA ARG A 249 -11.80 -24.90 -2.54
C ARG A 249 -12.47 -24.32 -3.79
N GLN A 250 -11.85 -23.34 -4.44
CA GLN A 250 -12.33 -22.79 -5.72
C GLN A 250 -12.18 -23.75 -6.90
N ASN A 251 -11.34 -24.78 -6.75
CA ASN A 251 -11.00 -25.70 -7.83
C ASN A 251 -11.62 -27.07 -7.55
N LYS A 252 -12.85 -27.30 -8.05
CA LYS A 252 -13.58 -28.55 -7.81
C LYS A 252 -12.83 -29.83 -8.24
N HIS A 253 -11.91 -29.71 -9.20
CA HIS A 253 -11.06 -30.80 -9.67
C HIS A 253 -10.28 -31.48 -8.54
N TRP A 254 -9.87 -30.76 -7.49
CA TRP A 254 -9.24 -31.38 -6.31
C TRP A 254 -10.13 -32.42 -5.63
N PHE A 255 -11.45 -32.23 -5.66
CA PHE A 255 -12.42 -33.02 -4.90
C PHE A 255 -13.13 -34.07 -5.76
N ASP A 256 -13.26 -33.83 -7.06
CA ASP A 256 -13.86 -34.79 -8.00
C ASP A 256 -13.06 -36.12 -8.04
N HIS A 257 -11.77 -36.09 -7.70
CA HIS A 257 -10.90 -37.27 -7.70
C HIS A 257 -10.78 -38.01 -6.36
N ASP A 258 -10.91 -37.29 -5.23
CA ASP A 258 -10.94 -37.91 -3.89
C ASP A 258 -11.86 -37.13 -2.93
N ALA A 259 -13.06 -37.68 -2.70
CA ALA A 259 -14.05 -37.08 -1.80
C ALA A 259 -13.56 -36.96 -0.34
N ARG A 260 -12.51 -37.67 0.07
CA ARG A 260 -11.90 -37.57 1.42
C ARG A 260 -11.08 -36.29 1.58
N PHE A 261 -10.70 -35.64 0.48
CA PHE A 261 -9.83 -34.48 0.49
C PHE A 261 -10.51 -33.25 1.09
N LEU A 262 -11.81 -33.05 0.86
CA LEU A 262 -12.55 -31.93 1.44
C LEU A 262 -12.62 -32.01 2.98
N PRO A 263 -13.06 -33.12 3.61
CA PRO A 263 -12.98 -33.27 5.07
C PRO A 263 -11.57 -33.14 5.65
N LEU A 264 -10.54 -33.59 4.91
CA LEU A 264 -9.15 -33.42 5.32
C LEU A 264 -8.76 -31.93 5.37
N ILE A 265 -9.06 -31.17 4.32
CA ILE A 265 -8.78 -29.73 4.26
C ILE A 265 -9.57 -28.96 5.31
N GLU A 266 -10.84 -29.29 5.54
CA GLU A 266 -11.66 -28.64 6.58
C GLU A 266 -11.10 -28.87 7.98
N ARG A 267 -10.62 -30.09 8.26
CA ARG A 267 -9.94 -30.40 9.51
C ARG A 267 -8.63 -29.62 9.63
N VAL A 268 -7.82 -29.58 8.58
CA VAL A 268 -6.56 -28.84 8.58
C VAL A 268 -6.81 -27.34 8.74
N LEU A 269 -7.86 -26.78 8.12
CA LEU A 269 -8.23 -25.37 8.24
C LEU A 269 -8.47 -24.95 9.70
N ALA A 270 -9.15 -25.80 10.47
CA ALA A 270 -9.45 -25.57 11.88
C ALA A 270 -8.29 -25.93 12.83
N ASP A 271 -7.24 -26.57 12.31
CA ASP A 271 -6.07 -26.98 13.08
C ASP A 271 -5.17 -25.78 13.40
N GLY A 272 -4.75 -25.64 14.66
CA GLY A 272 -3.77 -24.63 15.08
C GLY A 272 -2.33 -25.04 14.80
N GLU A 273 -2.06 -26.31 14.48
CA GLU A 273 -0.71 -26.82 14.21
C GLU A 273 -0.34 -26.66 12.73
N ASP A 274 0.45 -25.62 12.43
CA ASP A 274 0.91 -25.33 11.05
C ASP A 274 1.74 -26.47 10.43
N ALA A 275 2.33 -27.35 11.26
CA ALA A 275 3.05 -28.54 10.81
C ALA A 275 2.17 -29.49 9.99
N HIS A 276 0.91 -29.69 10.37
CA HIS A 276 -0.02 -30.54 9.62
C HIS A 276 -0.43 -29.92 8.29
N PHE A 277 -0.55 -28.59 8.24
CA PHE A 277 -0.78 -27.88 6.98
C PHE A 277 0.44 -27.94 6.06
N ALA A 278 1.65 -27.75 6.61
CA ALA A 278 2.89 -27.93 5.87
C ALA A 278 3.03 -29.37 5.35
N GLU A 279 2.72 -30.37 6.15
CA GLU A 279 2.72 -31.78 5.73
C GLU A 279 1.71 -32.03 4.60
N LEU A 280 0.50 -31.46 4.68
CA LEU A 280 -0.49 -31.52 3.60
C LEU A 280 0.04 -30.87 2.32
N LEU A 281 0.60 -29.67 2.39
CA LEU A 281 1.19 -29.00 1.23
C LEU A 281 2.34 -29.79 0.63
N MET A 282 3.21 -30.34 1.48
CA MET A 282 4.35 -31.14 1.06
C MET A 282 3.88 -32.44 0.40
N LYS A 283 2.84 -33.08 0.95
CA LYS A 283 2.16 -34.24 0.34
C LYS A 283 1.57 -33.89 -1.03
N ILE A 284 0.85 -32.79 -1.14
CA ILE A 284 0.32 -32.29 -2.41
C ILE A 284 1.46 -32.04 -3.38
N GLN A 285 2.56 -31.41 -2.94
CA GLN A 285 3.72 -31.08 -3.78
C GLN A 285 4.51 -32.32 -4.23
N MET A 286 4.70 -33.28 -3.33
CA MET A 286 5.58 -34.44 -3.45
C MET A 286 4.82 -35.69 -3.92
N SER A 287 4.23 -35.64 -5.12
CA SER A 287 3.60 -36.77 -5.81
C SER A 287 2.40 -37.44 -5.08
N PRO A 288 1.39 -37.93 -5.83
CA PRO A 288 0.25 -38.70 -5.31
C PRO A 288 0.63 -39.90 -4.42
N LEU A 289 1.82 -40.46 -4.66
CA LEU A 289 2.30 -41.70 -4.07
C LEU A 289 2.48 -41.62 -2.53
N GLN A 290 2.48 -40.42 -1.94
CA GLN A 290 2.77 -40.21 -0.51
C GLN A 290 1.55 -39.83 0.36
N ILE A 291 0.36 -39.61 -0.22
CA ILE A 291 -0.78 -39.00 0.49
C ILE A 291 -1.67 -40.01 1.24
N GLY A 292 -1.56 -41.31 1.02
CA GLY A 292 -2.31 -42.30 1.80
C GLY A 292 -2.06 -43.73 1.36
N GLU A 293 -2.25 -44.67 2.29
CA GLU A 293 -2.02 -46.10 2.13
C GLU A 293 -2.63 -46.71 0.85
N PRO A 294 -2.06 -47.83 0.35
CA PRO A 294 -2.48 -48.45 -0.91
C PRO A 294 -3.97 -48.86 -0.92
N PRO A 295 -4.60 -48.91 -2.10
CA PRO A 295 -3.97 -48.88 -3.42
C PRO A 295 -3.88 -47.45 -3.99
N HIS A 296 -2.70 -47.15 -4.53
CA HIS A 296 -2.35 -45.89 -5.16
C HIS A 296 -3.30 -45.58 -6.32
N LEU A 297 -4.00 -44.45 -6.25
CA LEU A 297 -4.65 -43.85 -7.41
C LEU A 297 -3.65 -42.88 -8.02
N ASP A 298 -3.22 -43.15 -9.25
CA ASP A 298 -2.50 -42.15 -10.04
C ASP A 298 -3.36 -40.90 -10.09
N TRP A 299 -2.77 -39.74 -9.82
CA TRP A 299 -3.50 -38.51 -10.08
C TRP A 299 -3.72 -38.40 -11.59
N PRO A 300 -4.92 -38.05 -12.02
CA PRO A 300 -5.14 -37.63 -13.40
C PRO A 300 -4.16 -36.52 -13.77
N GLU A 301 -3.73 -36.48 -15.03
CA GLU A 301 -2.82 -35.45 -15.55
C GLU A 301 -3.32 -34.05 -15.19
N GLU A 302 -4.63 -33.83 -15.19
CA GLU A 302 -5.27 -32.56 -14.84
C GLU A 302 -5.02 -32.12 -13.39
N ALA A 303 -4.89 -33.05 -12.45
CA ALA A 303 -4.60 -32.74 -11.05
C ALA A 303 -3.09 -32.53 -10.80
N ASP A 304 -2.21 -33.19 -11.57
CA ASP A 304 -0.78 -32.95 -11.51
C ASP A 304 -0.39 -31.60 -12.14
N ASP A 305 -1.01 -31.24 -13.27
CA ASP A 305 -0.88 -29.91 -13.88
C ASP A 305 -1.33 -28.82 -12.90
N LEU A 306 -2.44 -29.06 -12.19
CA LEU A 306 -2.96 -28.14 -11.17
C LEU A 306 -2.00 -27.98 -9.99
N ARG A 307 -1.37 -29.07 -9.52
CA ARG A 307 -0.31 -29.03 -8.49
C ARG A 307 0.89 -28.23 -8.97
N GLN A 308 1.42 -28.54 -10.14
CA GLN A 308 2.60 -27.87 -10.70
C GLN A 308 2.32 -26.38 -10.89
N TRP A 309 1.15 -26.02 -11.40
CA TRP A 309 0.71 -24.63 -11.56
C TRP A 309 0.56 -23.93 -10.21
N PHE A 310 -0.13 -24.54 -9.25
CA PHE A 310 -0.39 -23.97 -7.93
C PHE A 310 0.92 -23.53 -7.24
N PHE A 311 1.95 -24.37 -7.27
CA PHE A 311 3.25 -24.02 -6.70
C PHE A 311 4.12 -23.13 -7.59
N SER A 312 3.91 -23.13 -8.92
CA SER A 312 4.66 -22.28 -9.86
C SER A 312 4.12 -20.84 -9.92
N PHE A 313 2.83 -20.63 -9.63
CA PHE A 313 2.14 -19.35 -9.85
C PHE A 313 1.51 -18.75 -8.59
N MET A 314 1.65 -19.37 -7.42
CA MET A 314 1.31 -18.72 -6.14
C MET A 314 2.22 -17.52 -5.90
N LYS A 315 1.85 -16.37 -6.47
CA LYS A 315 2.52 -15.10 -6.24
C LYS A 315 2.06 -14.53 -4.92
N LYS A 316 2.99 -13.93 -4.16
CA LYS A 316 2.69 -13.28 -2.87
C LYS A 316 1.90 -11.98 -3.01
N ARG A 317 1.83 -11.39 -4.21
CA ARG A 317 1.09 -10.14 -4.44
C ARG A 317 -0.43 -10.32 -4.45
N PRO A 318 -1.03 -11.19 -5.29
CA PRO A 318 -2.48 -11.46 -5.26
C PRO A 318 -3.03 -11.77 -3.87
N PHE A 319 -2.20 -12.41 -3.04
CA PHE A 319 -2.48 -12.70 -1.64
C PHE A 319 -2.79 -11.43 -0.82
N ALA A 320 -1.84 -10.48 -0.76
CA ALA A 320 -1.96 -9.30 0.09
C ALA A 320 -3.15 -8.41 -0.30
N ILE A 321 -3.35 -8.23 -1.61
CA ILE A 321 -4.41 -7.36 -2.15
C ILE A 321 -5.79 -7.94 -1.86
N THR A 322 -5.91 -9.25 -2.08
CA THR A 322 -7.17 -9.95 -1.84
C THR A 322 -7.53 -9.87 -0.36
N LEU A 323 -6.60 -10.25 0.51
CA LEU A 323 -6.88 -10.34 1.93
C LEU A 323 -6.97 -8.98 2.63
N GLN A 324 -6.44 -7.91 2.04
CA GLN A 324 -6.66 -6.55 2.54
C GLN A 324 -8.16 -6.24 2.63
N GLN A 325 -8.98 -6.76 1.71
CA GLN A 325 -10.44 -6.56 1.76
C GLN A 325 -11.12 -7.31 2.92
N TYR A 326 -10.35 -8.12 3.67
CA TYR A 326 -10.83 -8.99 4.74
C TYR A 326 -10.15 -8.78 6.10
N GLY A 327 -9.16 -7.89 6.22
CA GLY A 327 -8.50 -7.63 7.50
C GLY A 327 -6.97 -7.77 7.50
N TYR A 328 -6.35 -8.14 6.38
CA TYR A 328 -4.90 -8.38 6.33
C TYR A 328 -4.06 -7.11 6.39
N TYR A 329 -2.97 -7.17 7.15
CA TYR A 329 -1.96 -6.12 7.20
C TYR A 329 -1.11 -6.13 5.94
N THR A 330 -1.20 -5.05 5.16
CA THR A 330 -0.45 -4.90 3.93
C THR A 330 0.22 -3.55 3.85
N SER A 331 1.29 -3.47 3.06
CA SER A 331 1.92 -2.21 2.67
C SER A 331 1.15 -1.46 1.57
N LEU A 332 0.17 -2.11 0.95
CA LEU A 332 -0.59 -1.58 -0.18
C LEU A 332 -1.67 -0.58 0.26
N LEU A 333 -1.96 0.39 -0.61
CA LEU A 333 -3.15 1.24 -0.45
C LEU A 333 -4.25 0.72 -1.37
N ASP A 334 -5.38 0.37 -0.78
CA ASP A 334 -6.61 0.05 -1.49
C ASP A 334 -7.17 1.30 -2.19
N LEU A 335 -7.58 1.10 -3.45
CA LEU A 335 -8.18 2.09 -4.33
C LEU A 335 -9.42 1.49 -5.00
N THR A 336 -10.27 2.33 -5.56
CA THR A 336 -11.40 1.90 -6.39
C THR A 336 -11.50 2.75 -7.65
N GLU A 337 -11.96 2.17 -8.75
CA GLU A 337 -12.32 2.91 -9.97
C GLU A 337 -13.76 3.46 -9.91
N ASP A 338 -14.51 3.12 -8.87
CA ASP A 338 -15.91 3.51 -8.71
C ASP A 338 -16.07 4.65 -7.71
N LEU A 339 -16.64 5.75 -8.18
CA LEU A 339 -16.90 6.93 -7.36
C LEU A 339 -17.89 6.66 -6.22
N ASP A 340 -18.91 5.81 -6.43
CA ASP A 340 -19.94 5.51 -5.43
C ASP A 340 -19.38 4.60 -4.33
N VAL A 341 -18.45 3.71 -4.68
CA VAL A 341 -17.65 2.92 -3.72
C VAL A 341 -16.75 3.83 -2.89
N ALA A 342 -16.03 4.76 -3.54
CA ALA A 342 -15.21 5.73 -2.80
C ALA A 342 -16.07 6.57 -1.85
N LEU A 343 -17.24 7.00 -2.30
CA LEU A 343 -18.20 7.75 -1.50
C LEU A 343 -18.74 6.94 -0.32
N TYR A 344 -19.00 5.64 -0.50
CA TYR A 344 -19.36 4.71 0.58
C TYR A 344 -18.29 4.72 1.67
N PHE A 345 -17.01 4.62 1.32
CA PHE A 345 -15.91 4.64 2.31
C PHE A 345 -15.70 6.01 3.00
N THR A 346 -16.30 7.10 2.50
CA THR A 346 -16.37 8.36 3.26
C THR A 346 -17.40 8.32 4.40
N GLN A 347 -18.32 7.35 4.39
CA GLN A 347 -19.44 7.23 5.32
C GLN A 347 -19.31 6.01 6.22
N ALA A 348 -18.72 4.95 5.68
CA ALA A 348 -18.61 3.67 6.33
C ALA A 348 -17.63 3.66 7.51
N SER A 349 -17.93 2.87 8.54
CA SER A 349 -17.01 2.55 9.63
C SER A 349 -17.28 1.19 10.22
N MET A 350 -16.26 0.58 10.82
CA MET A 350 -16.46 -0.65 11.59
C MET A 350 -17.29 -0.37 12.84
N ASP A 351 -18.27 -1.23 13.08
CA ASP A 351 -19.05 -1.28 14.32
C ASP A 351 -18.32 -2.10 15.42
N GLU A 352 -18.96 -2.22 16.59
CA GLU A 352 -18.44 -2.99 17.73
C GLU A 352 -18.28 -4.49 17.45
N HIS A 353 -18.92 -5.00 16.39
CA HIS A 353 -18.82 -6.38 15.93
C HIS A 353 -17.82 -6.56 14.79
N GLN A 354 -17.01 -5.54 14.48
CA GLN A 354 -16.03 -5.54 13.38
C GLN A 354 -16.70 -5.71 12.01
N LEU A 355 -17.96 -5.28 11.86
CA LEU A 355 -18.66 -5.26 10.58
C LEU A 355 -18.65 -3.84 10.02
N MET A 356 -18.43 -3.72 8.71
CA MET A 356 -18.49 -2.42 8.04
C MET A 356 -19.93 -1.94 7.95
N ARG A 357 -20.19 -0.73 8.43
CA ARG A 357 -21.51 -0.09 8.46
C ARG A 357 -21.47 1.30 7.85
N CYS A 358 -22.30 1.54 6.85
CA CYS A 358 -22.57 2.87 6.34
C CYS A 358 -23.32 3.69 7.39
N ALA A 359 -22.77 4.83 7.79
CA ALA A 359 -23.36 5.74 8.75
C ALA A 359 -23.69 7.08 8.08
N PRO A 360 -24.53 7.93 8.71
CA PRO A 360 -24.74 9.29 8.22
C PRO A 360 -23.40 10.02 8.03
N PRO A 361 -23.29 10.86 6.98
CA PRO A 361 -22.06 11.59 6.69
C PRO A 361 -21.65 12.51 7.84
N LYS A 362 -20.35 12.72 7.96
CA LYS A 362 -19.75 13.64 8.93
C LYS A 362 -19.01 14.76 8.20
N PRO A 363 -18.80 15.92 8.84
CA PRO A 363 -17.94 16.96 8.30
C PRO A 363 -16.50 16.48 8.12
N GLY A 364 -15.79 17.05 7.14
CA GLY A 364 -14.37 16.80 6.89
C GLY A 364 -14.06 15.63 5.96
N ARG A 365 -15.09 14.93 5.45
CA ARG A 365 -14.97 13.87 4.44
C ARG A 365 -14.20 14.33 3.21
N VAL A 366 -13.42 13.42 2.65
CA VAL A 366 -12.55 13.70 1.51
C VAL A 366 -12.49 12.50 0.57
N ILE A 367 -12.41 12.78 -0.73
CA ILE A 367 -12.03 11.79 -1.75
C ILE A 367 -10.69 12.24 -2.33
N TYR A 368 -9.68 11.36 -2.26
CA TYR A 368 -8.44 11.55 -3.00
C TYR A 368 -8.54 10.89 -4.36
N VAL A 369 -7.98 11.56 -5.35
CA VAL A 369 -7.90 11.10 -6.73
C VAL A 369 -6.45 10.85 -7.09
N PHE A 370 -6.20 9.70 -7.70
CA PHE A 370 -4.91 9.29 -8.24
C PHE A 370 -5.05 9.07 -9.74
N ALA A 371 -3.99 9.31 -10.49
CA ALA A 371 -3.96 9.14 -11.93
C ALA A 371 -2.99 8.01 -12.29
N GLU A 372 -3.51 6.91 -12.85
CA GLU A 372 -2.70 5.79 -13.33
C GLU A 372 -1.96 6.21 -14.60
N SER A 373 -0.70 6.59 -14.45
CA SER A 373 0.21 6.82 -15.55
C SER A 373 0.90 5.49 -15.94
N ARG A 374 1.89 5.53 -16.81
CA ARG A 374 2.59 4.35 -17.35
C ARG A 374 3.46 3.61 -16.30
N GLY A 375 3.52 4.07 -15.05
CA GLY A 375 4.27 3.41 -13.98
C GLY A 375 3.68 2.06 -13.57
N GLY A 376 4.52 1.16 -13.06
CA GLY A 376 4.11 -0.16 -12.56
C GLY A 376 3.58 -0.17 -11.12
N PHE A 377 3.11 0.98 -10.61
CA PHE A 377 2.63 1.11 -9.23
C PHE A 377 1.17 0.75 -9.06
N TYR A 378 0.35 0.99 -10.09
CA TYR A 378 -1.08 0.73 -10.07
C TYR A 378 -1.38 -0.64 -10.65
N HIS A 379 -2.34 -1.31 -10.05
CA HIS A 379 -2.75 -2.65 -10.45
C HIS A 379 -4.23 -2.81 -10.18
N HIS A 380 -4.93 -3.43 -11.12
CA HIS A 380 -6.35 -3.68 -10.97
C HIS A 380 -6.60 -5.03 -10.30
N GLY A 381 -7.64 -5.16 -9.45
CA GLY A 381 -7.97 -6.44 -8.79
C GLY A 381 -8.31 -7.56 -9.78
N ASN A 382 -9.03 -7.22 -10.85
CA ASN A 382 -9.25 -8.15 -11.98
C ASN A 382 -7.96 -8.56 -12.70
N GLU A 383 -6.86 -7.82 -12.50
CA GLU A 383 -5.59 -8.10 -13.15
C GLU A 383 -4.74 -9.15 -12.41
N LEU A 384 -5.20 -9.61 -11.23
CA LEU A 384 -4.38 -10.41 -10.31
C LEU A 384 -4.49 -11.91 -10.51
N PHE A 385 -5.62 -12.37 -11.04
CA PHE A 385 -5.96 -13.79 -11.10
C PHE A 385 -5.98 -14.33 -12.55
N TRP A 386 -5.28 -13.68 -13.48
CA TRP A 386 -5.26 -14.14 -14.87
C TRP A 386 -4.52 -15.48 -15.04
N GLY A 387 -5.27 -16.45 -15.55
CA GLY A 387 -4.82 -17.33 -16.62
C GLY A 387 -5.94 -17.44 -17.64
N SER A 388 -5.63 -17.32 -18.94
CA SER A 388 -6.53 -17.71 -20.05
C SER A 388 -7.03 -19.15 -19.95
N ASP A 389 -6.42 -19.93 -19.05
CA ASP A 389 -6.57 -21.36 -18.90
C ASP A 389 -7.62 -21.73 -17.81
N GLY A 390 -8.29 -20.75 -17.19
CA GLY A 390 -9.63 -20.93 -16.62
C GLY A 390 -9.77 -21.54 -15.22
N TRP A 391 -8.76 -21.47 -14.35
CA TRP A 391 -8.76 -22.15 -13.04
C TRP A 391 -9.31 -21.32 -11.86
N LEU A 392 -9.08 -20.00 -11.80
CA LEU A 392 -9.89 -19.09 -10.98
C LEU A 392 -10.82 -18.30 -11.89
N ARG A 393 -12.07 -18.75 -11.95
CA ARG A 393 -13.09 -18.16 -12.83
C ARG A 393 -13.62 -16.84 -12.29
N GLU A 394 -13.56 -16.65 -10.98
CA GLU A 394 -14.21 -15.56 -10.28
C GLU A 394 -13.29 -14.97 -9.22
N LEU A 395 -13.26 -13.64 -9.16
CA LEU A 395 -12.58 -12.90 -8.11
C LEU A 395 -13.33 -13.12 -6.79
N PRO A 396 -12.64 -13.03 -5.63
CA PRO A 396 -13.31 -12.89 -4.35
C PRO A 396 -14.39 -11.80 -4.41
N PRO A 397 -15.62 -12.05 -3.90
CA PRO A 397 -16.73 -11.12 -4.06
C PRO A 397 -16.43 -9.69 -3.63
N ARG A 398 -15.77 -9.48 -2.48
CA ARG A 398 -15.42 -8.12 -2.00
C ARG A 398 -14.52 -7.37 -2.97
N LEU A 399 -13.51 -8.05 -3.53
CA LEU A 399 -12.58 -7.44 -4.49
C LEU A 399 -13.32 -7.00 -5.76
N SER A 400 -14.26 -7.82 -6.24
CA SER A 400 -15.08 -7.51 -7.42
C SER A 400 -16.09 -6.40 -7.15
N LEU A 401 -16.86 -6.50 -6.07
CA LEU A 401 -17.95 -5.58 -5.73
C LEU A 401 -17.43 -4.17 -5.43
N GLN A 402 -16.26 -4.07 -4.81
CA GLN A 402 -15.62 -2.79 -4.53
C GLN A 402 -14.87 -2.21 -5.73
N LYS A 403 -14.84 -2.92 -6.87
CA LYS A 403 -14.01 -2.61 -8.05
C LYS A 403 -12.59 -2.25 -7.63
N ALA A 404 -12.05 -3.09 -6.75
CA ALA A 404 -10.85 -2.78 -6.01
C ALA A 404 -9.62 -2.82 -6.92
N GLY A 405 -8.77 -1.82 -6.78
CA GLY A 405 -7.39 -1.82 -7.23
C GLY A 405 -6.48 -1.38 -6.09
N PHE A 406 -5.22 -1.18 -6.40
CA PHE A 406 -4.26 -0.76 -5.39
C PHE A 406 -3.08 -0.03 -6.00
N ILE A 407 -2.40 0.72 -5.15
CA ILE A 407 -1.09 1.28 -5.45
C ILE A 407 -0.06 0.67 -4.50
N GLN A 408 1.10 0.30 -5.05
CA GLN A 408 2.25 -0.22 -4.30
C GLN A 408 3.39 0.82 -4.26
N GLY A 409 4.17 0.81 -3.18
CA GLY A 409 5.39 1.64 -3.07
C GLY A 409 5.74 2.07 -1.65
N ALA A 410 4.86 1.84 -0.68
CA ALA A 410 5.16 2.14 0.72
C ALA A 410 6.09 1.08 1.36
N THR A 411 7.15 1.56 1.99
CA THR A 411 8.17 0.77 2.70
C THR A 411 8.50 1.44 4.03
N ASN A 412 9.39 0.83 4.82
CA ASN A 412 9.93 1.47 6.02
C ASN A 412 10.66 2.81 5.76
N ARG A 413 11.07 3.09 4.51
CA ARG A 413 11.73 4.35 4.09
C ARG A 413 10.85 5.25 3.22
N THR A 414 9.61 4.84 2.91
CA THR A 414 8.64 5.59 2.10
C THR A 414 7.21 5.42 2.64
N GLN A 415 7.04 5.60 3.95
CA GLN A 415 5.88 5.09 4.71
C GLN A 415 4.52 5.67 4.26
N ASN A 416 4.50 6.90 3.80
CA ASN A 416 3.35 7.65 3.27
C ASN A 416 3.52 7.98 1.78
N PHE A 417 4.11 7.04 1.02
CA PHE A 417 4.29 7.15 -0.43
C PHE A 417 3.01 7.59 -1.15
N TYR A 418 1.86 7.09 -0.72
CA TYR A 418 0.61 7.37 -1.39
C TYR A 418 0.13 8.83 -1.24
N GLY A 419 0.48 9.49 -0.13
CA GLY A 419 0.12 10.90 0.09
C GLY A 419 0.75 11.86 -0.91
N ILE A 420 1.87 11.48 -1.54
CA ILE A 420 2.54 12.28 -2.58
C ILE A 420 2.06 11.92 -4.01
N MET A 421 1.27 10.85 -4.17
CA MET A 421 0.73 10.39 -5.45
C MET A 421 -0.64 10.99 -5.79
N ILE A 422 -1.22 11.76 -4.87
CA ILE A 422 -2.51 12.41 -5.05
C ILE A 422 -2.40 13.48 -6.14
N VAL A 423 -3.31 13.46 -7.12
CA VAL A 423 -3.43 14.51 -8.14
C VAL A 423 -4.59 15.47 -7.86
N ALA A 424 -5.62 15.02 -7.16
CA ALA A 424 -6.70 15.90 -6.68
C ALA A 424 -7.24 15.45 -5.33
N GLN A 425 -7.76 16.42 -4.59
CA GLN A 425 -8.40 16.26 -3.28
C GLN A 425 -9.76 16.94 -3.35
N ILE A 426 -10.83 16.18 -3.18
CA ILE A 426 -12.20 16.67 -3.22
C ILE A 426 -12.76 16.63 -1.80
N THR A 427 -12.89 17.79 -1.16
CA THR A 427 -13.58 17.91 0.13
C THR A 427 -15.08 17.83 -0.11
N LEU A 428 -15.78 17.06 0.73
CA LEU A 428 -17.22 16.85 0.62
C LEU A 428 -17.98 17.72 1.63
N GLY A 429 -19.17 18.16 1.24
CA GLY A 429 -20.12 18.80 2.14
C GLY A 429 -20.48 17.95 3.36
N PRO A 430 -21.00 18.56 4.44
CA PRO A 430 -21.27 17.87 5.70
C PRO A 430 -22.40 16.83 5.59
N ASN A 431 -23.38 17.08 4.72
CA ASN A 431 -24.59 16.24 4.58
C ASN A 431 -24.64 15.52 3.24
N GLU A 432 -23.94 16.02 2.23
CA GLU A 432 -23.92 15.51 0.87
C GLU A 432 -22.51 15.64 0.30
N PRO A 433 -22.16 14.90 -0.77
CA PRO A 433 -22.93 13.84 -1.42
C PRO A 433 -23.04 12.54 -0.59
N LEU A 434 -24.02 11.70 -0.96
CA LEU A 434 -24.31 10.39 -0.37
C LEU A 434 -24.07 9.25 -1.38
N THR A 435 -23.59 8.10 -0.89
CA THR A 435 -23.51 6.87 -1.69
C THR A 435 -24.91 6.28 -1.93
N ASN A 436 -25.10 5.57 -3.03
CA ASN A 436 -26.31 4.77 -3.23
C ASN A 436 -26.14 3.32 -2.71
N LEU A 437 -24.95 2.96 -2.24
CA LEU A 437 -24.61 1.60 -1.81
C LEU A 437 -25.02 1.36 -0.35
N VAL A 438 -25.46 0.14 -0.08
CA VAL A 438 -25.62 -0.41 1.26
C VAL A 438 -24.51 -1.41 1.60
N ASP A 439 -24.36 -1.77 2.88
CA ASP A 439 -23.26 -2.64 3.34
C ASP A 439 -23.16 -3.95 2.55
N THR A 440 -24.31 -4.59 2.28
CA THR A 440 -24.36 -5.88 1.57
C THR A 440 -23.93 -5.79 0.11
N ASP A 441 -23.93 -4.59 -0.48
CA ASP A 441 -23.48 -4.39 -1.86
C ASP A 441 -21.96 -4.55 -1.98
N LEU A 442 -21.21 -4.29 -0.90
CA LEU A 442 -19.74 -4.34 -0.88
C LEU A 442 -19.17 -5.42 0.04
N PHE A 443 -19.95 -5.84 1.04
CA PHE A 443 -19.60 -6.83 2.05
C PHE A 443 -20.70 -7.90 2.11
N PRO A 444 -20.72 -8.82 1.14
CA PRO A 444 -21.74 -9.87 1.07
C PRO A 444 -21.67 -10.78 2.31
N PRO A 445 -22.80 -11.43 2.65
CA PRO A 445 -22.85 -12.36 3.78
C PRO A 445 -21.93 -13.58 3.56
N GLU A 446 -21.61 -14.28 4.65
CA GLU A 446 -20.72 -15.44 4.63
C GLU A 446 -21.17 -16.55 3.66
N SER A 447 -22.48 -16.72 3.46
CA SER A 447 -23.04 -17.68 2.50
C SER A 447 -22.63 -17.42 1.05
N ASP A 448 -22.32 -16.17 0.73
CA ASP A 448 -22.09 -15.69 -0.63
C ASP A 448 -20.61 -15.34 -0.86
N ASP A 449 -19.77 -15.48 0.18
CA ASP A 449 -18.34 -15.22 0.14
C ASP A 449 -17.54 -16.36 0.76
N LEU A 450 -17.15 -17.31 -0.10
CA LEU A 450 -16.38 -18.49 0.30
C LEU A 450 -15.04 -18.15 0.95
N LEU A 451 -14.40 -17.05 0.54
CA LEU A 451 -13.15 -16.62 1.16
C LEU A 451 -13.43 -16.14 2.59
N TYR A 452 -14.46 -15.31 2.76
CA TYR A 452 -14.86 -14.86 4.08
C TYR A 452 -15.21 -16.03 5.00
N ALA A 453 -15.98 -17.00 4.52
CA ALA A 453 -16.32 -18.22 5.27
C ALA A 453 -15.05 -19.01 5.66
N THR A 454 -14.11 -19.15 4.73
CA THR A 454 -12.83 -19.87 4.98
C THR A 454 -12.00 -19.16 6.05
N LEU A 455 -11.88 -17.83 5.97
CA LEU A 455 -11.16 -17.03 6.95
C LEU A 455 -11.86 -17.10 8.32
N ARG A 456 -13.19 -16.94 8.37
CA ARG A 456 -13.93 -17.04 9.64
C ARG A 456 -13.75 -18.41 10.31
N ALA A 457 -13.70 -19.49 9.54
CA ALA A 457 -13.47 -20.83 10.05
C ALA A 457 -12.05 -21.02 10.63
N SER A 458 -11.01 -20.48 9.97
CA SER A 458 -9.63 -20.55 10.49
C SER A 458 -9.34 -19.54 11.61
N ARG A 459 -10.23 -18.57 11.82
CA ARG A 459 -10.14 -17.54 12.86
C ARG A 459 -8.80 -16.79 12.89
N PRO A 460 -8.30 -16.25 11.75
CA PRO A 460 -7.15 -15.37 11.79
C PRO A 460 -7.54 -14.15 12.62
N VAL A 461 -6.57 -13.60 13.33
CA VAL A 461 -6.76 -12.36 14.08
C VAL A 461 -7.03 -11.24 13.07
N LEU A 462 -8.28 -10.77 13.03
CA LEU A 462 -8.71 -9.64 12.22
C LEU A 462 -8.32 -8.36 12.98
N GLU A 463 -7.16 -7.78 12.66
CA GLU A 463 -6.72 -6.53 13.30
C GLU A 463 -6.40 -5.44 12.25
N GLY A 464 -6.81 -4.20 12.52
CA GLY A 464 -6.13 -3.01 12.00
C GLY A 464 -6.55 -2.43 10.64
N LEU A 465 -7.74 -2.75 10.12
CA LEU A 465 -8.13 -2.26 8.78
C LEU A 465 -8.92 -0.95 8.73
N TYR A 466 -9.48 -0.46 9.83
CA TYR A 466 -10.19 0.83 9.87
C TYR A 466 -10.07 1.51 11.23
#